data_AF-A0A7Y2ATW8-F1
#
_entry.id   AF-A0A7Y2ATW8-F1
#
_cell.length_a   1.000
_cell.length_b   1.000
_cell.length_c   1.000
_cell.angle_alpha   90.00
_cell.angle_beta   90.00
_cell.angle_gamma   90.00
#
_symmetry.space_group_name_H-M   'P 1'
#
loop_
_entity.id
_entity.type
_entity.pdbx_description
1 polymer ?
#
loop_
_entity_poly.entity_id
_entity_poly.type
_entity_poly.pdbx_seq_one_letter_code
_entity_poly.pdbx_strand_id
1 'polypeptide(L)'
;MIQRFFILCSGADASILETCSPGERNKYAGIGATVFFTAVMAFIAASYALYTVFDSIFTSVIFGLIWGLLIFNLDRFIVSTIKKRNSFKAEFVQATPRIILAVIIAVVISKPLEMKIFEKEINQVLLEQKNELTLANKEQIAQQYTPVVEGLNQDIAALKDEIAIKEAETNALYDTYITEAEGTAGTMLLGKGPVYAEKREKHDAALLELRELKTMNKEKIAGIETQIASLNTEYDMAVVDSQPI
;
A
#
# COMPACT_ATOMS: atom_id res chain seq x y z
N MET A 1 -31.93 0.06 -52.66
CA MET A 1 -31.62 -0.86 -51.54
C MET A 1 -31.21 -0.09 -50.28
N ILE A 2 -30.16 0.75 -50.34
CA ILE A 2 -29.64 1.55 -49.21
C ILE A 2 -30.68 2.51 -48.61
N GLN A 3 -31.44 3.22 -49.46
CA GLN A 3 -32.48 4.15 -48.98
C GLN A 3 -33.60 3.42 -48.21
N ARG A 4 -33.99 2.21 -48.64
CA ARG A 4 -34.99 1.37 -47.95
C ARG A 4 -34.48 0.92 -46.57
N PHE A 5 -33.20 0.59 -46.46
CA PHE A 5 -32.57 0.24 -45.18
C PHE A 5 -32.64 1.41 -44.19
N PHE A 6 -32.26 2.62 -44.61
CA PHE A 6 -32.37 3.78 -43.73
C PHE A 6 -33.81 4.17 -43.39
N ILE A 7 -34.77 4.01 -44.32
CA ILE A 7 -36.19 4.21 -44.02
C ILE A 7 -36.69 3.18 -42.97
N LEU A 8 -36.21 1.94 -43.03
CA LEU A 8 -36.49 0.94 -41.99
C LEU A 8 -35.91 1.37 -40.63
N CYS A 9 -34.69 1.90 -40.62
CA CYS A 9 -34.02 2.39 -39.41
C CYS A 9 -34.74 3.57 -38.74
N SER A 10 -35.43 4.44 -39.49
CA SER A 10 -36.23 5.54 -38.91
C SER A 10 -37.56 5.08 -38.31
N GLY A 11 -37.91 3.80 -38.44
CA GLY A 11 -39.18 3.27 -37.91
C GLY A 11 -40.41 3.68 -38.72
N ALA A 12 -40.23 4.24 -39.91
CA ALA A 12 -41.32 4.63 -40.81
C ALA A 12 -41.75 3.46 -41.71
N ASP A 13 -43.01 3.49 -42.14
CA ASP A 13 -43.54 2.48 -43.07
C ASP A 13 -42.98 2.69 -44.48
N ALA A 14 -42.10 1.77 -44.89
CA ALA A 14 -41.45 1.81 -46.20
C ALA A 14 -42.44 1.66 -47.36
N SER A 15 -43.56 0.95 -47.17
CA SER A 15 -44.56 0.72 -48.22
C SER A 15 -45.39 1.99 -48.50
N ILE A 16 -45.72 2.74 -47.46
CA ILE A 16 -46.43 4.03 -47.59
C ILE A 16 -45.49 5.08 -48.19
N LEU A 17 -44.24 5.15 -47.72
CA LEU A 17 -43.26 6.13 -48.21
C LEU A 17 -42.86 5.94 -49.68
N GLU A 18 -43.00 4.73 -50.23
CA GLU A 18 -42.78 4.48 -51.67
C GLU A 18 -43.80 5.18 -52.57
N THR A 19 -45.00 5.46 -52.06
CA THR A 19 -46.04 6.22 -52.78
C THR A 19 -45.87 7.73 -52.68
N CYS A 20 -44.96 8.21 -51.82
CA CYS A 20 -44.71 9.63 -51.56
C CYS A 20 -43.60 10.22 -52.45
N SER A 21 -43.52 11.56 -52.45
CA SER A 21 -42.52 12.30 -53.21
C SER A 21 -41.07 11.93 -52.80
N PRO A 22 -40.09 12.02 -53.73
CA PRO A 22 -38.68 11.74 -53.44
C PRO A 22 -38.11 12.56 -52.27
N GLY A 23 -38.62 13.77 -52.05
CA GLY A 23 -38.22 14.66 -50.94
C GLY A 23 -38.57 14.09 -49.56
N GLU A 24 -39.77 13.56 -49.37
CA GLU A 24 -40.17 12.93 -48.10
C GLU A 24 -39.40 11.64 -47.85
N ARG A 25 -39.16 10.83 -48.88
CA ARG A 25 -38.32 9.63 -48.76
C ARG A 25 -36.89 9.94 -48.33
N ASN A 26 -36.29 11.02 -48.86
CA ASN A 26 -34.95 11.45 -48.47
C ASN A 26 -34.89 11.98 -47.04
N LYS A 27 -35.95 12.64 -46.56
CA LYS A 27 -36.05 13.10 -45.17
C LYS A 27 -36.07 11.94 -44.17
N TYR A 28 -36.93 10.94 -44.37
CA TYR A 28 -36.99 9.76 -43.50
C TYR A 28 -35.76 8.85 -43.61
N ALA A 29 -35.13 8.80 -44.79
CA ALA A 29 -33.82 8.16 -44.95
C ALA A 29 -32.72 8.91 -44.17
N GLY A 30 -32.73 10.25 -44.16
CA GLY A 30 -31.81 11.06 -43.37
C GLY A 30 -31.96 10.84 -41.86
N ILE A 31 -33.20 10.81 -41.36
CA ILE A 31 -33.51 10.49 -39.95
C ILE A 31 -33.03 9.07 -39.60
N GLY A 32 -33.20 8.11 -40.49
CA GLY A 32 -32.74 6.74 -40.25
C GLY A 32 -31.23 6.60 -40.30
N ALA A 33 -30.56 7.39 -41.14
CA ALA A 33 -29.10 7.44 -41.20
C ALA A 33 -28.52 7.99 -39.90
N THR A 34 -29.10 9.04 -39.29
CA THR A 34 -28.61 9.57 -38.01
C THR A 34 -28.74 8.54 -36.89
N VAL A 35 -29.89 7.85 -36.78
CA VAL A 35 -30.08 6.76 -35.79
C VAL A 35 -29.07 5.63 -36.00
N PHE A 36 -28.83 5.22 -37.25
CA PHE A 36 -27.86 4.18 -37.57
C PHE A 36 -26.43 4.59 -37.19
N PHE A 37 -25.98 5.79 -37.57
CA PHE A 37 -24.65 6.26 -37.22
C PHE A 37 -24.46 6.44 -35.71
N THR A 38 -25.49 6.89 -34.98
CA THR A 38 -25.45 6.93 -33.51
C THR A 38 -25.26 5.54 -32.92
N ALA A 39 -25.95 4.51 -33.43
CA ALA A 39 -25.78 3.13 -32.98
C ALA A 39 -24.38 2.57 -33.28
N VAL A 40 -23.82 2.86 -34.46
CA VAL A 40 -22.45 2.43 -34.83
C VAL A 40 -21.41 3.10 -33.92
N MET A 41 -21.54 4.41 -33.66
CA MET A 41 -20.63 5.10 -32.75
C MET A 41 -20.76 4.57 -31.31
N ALA A 42 -21.97 4.27 -30.86
CA ALA A 42 -22.19 3.65 -29.56
C ALA A 42 -21.57 2.24 -29.47
N PHE A 43 -21.66 1.45 -30.53
CA PHE A 43 -21.00 0.14 -30.64
C PHE A 43 -19.48 0.25 -30.49
N ILE A 44 -18.85 1.16 -31.24
CA ILE A 44 -17.39 1.35 -31.21
C ILE A 44 -16.95 1.85 -29.84
N ALA A 45 -17.64 2.86 -29.29
CA ALA A 45 -17.32 3.43 -27.99
C ALA A 45 -17.47 2.40 -26.86
N ALA A 46 -18.57 1.64 -26.83
CA ALA A 46 -18.79 0.61 -25.81
C ALA A 46 -17.82 -0.56 -25.97
N SER A 47 -17.53 -1.01 -27.19
CA SER A 47 -16.55 -2.08 -27.44
C SER A 47 -15.15 -1.66 -26.97
N TYR A 48 -14.73 -0.43 -27.27
CA TYR A 48 -13.45 0.09 -26.81
C TYR A 48 -13.40 0.21 -25.27
N ALA A 49 -14.47 0.75 -24.67
CA ALA A 49 -14.54 0.92 -23.23
C ALA A 49 -14.56 -0.42 -22.46
N LEU A 50 -15.25 -1.42 -23.00
CA LEU A 50 -15.27 -2.76 -22.40
C LEU A 50 -13.94 -3.48 -22.61
N TYR A 51 -13.23 -3.21 -23.72
CA TYR A 51 -11.92 -3.78 -23.96
C TYR A 51 -10.89 -3.28 -22.95
N THR A 52 -10.91 -1.99 -22.61
CA THR A 52 -10.00 -1.46 -21.60
C THR A 52 -10.29 -2.01 -20.20
N VAL A 53 -11.53 -2.40 -19.89
CA VAL A 53 -11.92 -2.94 -18.59
C VAL A 53 -11.67 -4.45 -18.48
N PHE A 54 -12.02 -5.22 -19.51
CA PHE A 54 -12.02 -6.70 -19.46
C PHE A 54 -10.86 -7.36 -20.21
N ASP A 55 -10.01 -6.60 -20.91
CA ASP A 55 -8.87 -7.08 -21.71
C ASP A 55 -9.22 -8.23 -22.68
N SER A 56 -10.49 -8.33 -23.07
CA SER A 56 -11.03 -9.45 -23.85
C SER A 56 -11.73 -8.94 -25.10
N ILE A 57 -11.11 -9.14 -26.26
CA ILE A 57 -11.65 -8.69 -27.56
C ILE A 57 -13.03 -9.30 -27.82
N PHE A 58 -13.19 -10.60 -27.59
CA PHE A 58 -14.44 -11.32 -27.85
C PHE A 58 -15.60 -10.80 -26.99
N THR A 59 -15.37 -10.67 -25.69
CA THR A 59 -16.37 -10.15 -24.74
C THR A 59 -16.75 -8.72 -25.10
N SER A 60 -15.76 -7.88 -25.42
CA SER A 60 -15.96 -6.47 -25.72
C SER A 60 -16.77 -6.23 -26.98
N VAL A 61 -16.51 -7.01 -28.04
CA VAL A 61 -17.27 -6.91 -29.30
C VAL A 61 -18.70 -7.39 -29.13
N ILE A 62 -18.94 -8.49 -28.40
CA ILE A 62 -20.31 -9.02 -28.20
C ILE A 62 -21.14 -8.05 -27.35
N PHE A 63 -20.62 -7.62 -26.20
CA PHE A 63 -21.33 -6.69 -25.34
C PHE A 63 -21.48 -5.31 -25.97
N GLY A 64 -20.46 -4.84 -26.71
CA GLY A 64 -20.56 -3.65 -27.52
C GLY A 64 -21.69 -3.76 -28.55
N LEU A 65 -21.85 -4.91 -29.21
CA LEU A 65 -22.90 -5.16 -30.20
C LEU A 65 -24.29 -5.11 -29.57
N ILE A 66 -24.45 -5.77 -28.43
CA ILE A 66 -25.69 -5.72 -27.64
C ILE A 66 -26.01 -4.26 -27.26
N TRP A 67 -25.01 -3.50 -26.82
CA TRP A 67 -25.17 -2.10 -26.45
C TRP A 67 -25.54 -1.20 -27.64
N GLY A 68 -24.86 -1.36 -28.78
CA GLY A 68 -25.17 -0.66 -30.02
C GLY A 68 -26.58 -0.95 -30.51
N LEU A 69 -27.03 -2.22 -30.42
CA LEU A 69 -28.40 -2.60 -30.75
C LEU A 69 -29.43 -2.02 -29.77
N LEU A 70 -29.10 -1.91 -28.48
CA LEU A 70 -29.95 -1.28 -27.49
C LEU A 70 -30.15 0.21 -27.80
N ILE A 71 -29.06 0.95 -28.06
CA ILE A 71 -29.12 2.36 -28.46
C ILE A 71 -29.88 2.53 -29.77
N PHE A 72 -29.65 1.67 -30.75
CA PHE A 72 -30.39 1.65 -32.02
C PHE A 72 -31.90 1.49 -31.80
N ASN A 73 -32.29 0.53 -30.94
CA ASN A 73 -33.71 0.26 -30.67
C ASN A 73 -34.37 1.44 -29.93
N LEU A 74 -33.69 2.01 -28.94
CA LEU A 74 -34.18 3.11 -28.14
C LEU A 74 -34.32 4.41 -28.96
N ASP A 75 -33.31 4.77 -29.73
CA ASP A 75 -33.35 5.95 -30.60
C ASP A 75 -34.42 5.79 -31.69
N ARG A 76 -34.57 4.58 -32.27
CA ARG A 76 -35.66 4.27 -33.20
C ARG A 76 -37.03 4.41 -32.55
N PHE A 77 -37.21 3.90 -31.34
CA PHE A 77 -38.46 4.00 -30.60
C PHE A 77 -38.83 5.47 -30.34
N ILE A 78 -37.87 6.28 -29.89
CA ILE A 78 -38.08 7.71 -29.62
C ILE A 78 -38.46 8.44 -30.91
N VAL A 79 -37.73 8.26 -32.00
CA VAL A 79 -38.02 8.88 -33.30
C VAL A 79 -39.40 8.48 -33.82
N SER A 80 -39.80 7.22 -33.66
CA SER A 80 -41.12 6.74 -34.10
C SER A 80 -42.29 7.25 -33.25
N THR A 81 -42.04 7.63 -32.00
CA THR A 81 -43.07 8.06 -31.04
C THR A 81 -43.27 9.58 -31.03
N ILE A 82 -42.33 10.36 -31.56
CA ILE A 82 -42.43 11.83 -31.64
C ILE A 82 -43.51 12.21 -32.67
N LYS A 83 -44.69 12.59 -32.17
CA LYS A 83 -45.75 13.21 -32.96
C LYS A 83 -45.60 14.71 -32.88
N LYS A 84 -45.53 15.39 -34.03
CA LYS A 84 -45.48 16.86 -34.10
C LYS A 84 -46.72 17.44 -33.41
N ARG A 85 -46.57 18.03 -32.24
CA ARG A 85 -47.61 18.80 -31.53
C ARG A 85 -47.20 20.26 -31.60
N ASN A 86 -48.14 21.17 -31.84
CA ASN A 86 -47.92 22.62 -32.03
C ASN A 86 -47.35 23.38 -30.79
N SER A 87 -46.67 22.73 -29.84
CA SER A 87 -46.01 23.39 -28.71
C SER A 87 -44.61 22.84 -28.45
N PHE A 88 -43.60 23.72 -28.50
CA PHE A 88 -42.20 23.42 -28.19
C PHE A 88 -41.99 22.78 -26.81
N LYS A 89 -42.81 23.13 -25.80
CA LYS A 89 -42.72 22.54 -24.46
C LYS A 89 -43.06 21.04 -24.45
N ALA A 90 -44.04 20.62 -25.23
CA ALA A 90 -44.43 19.20 -25.33
C ALA A 90 -43.35 18.36 -26.04
N GLU A 91 -42.66 18.94 -27.03
CA GLU A 91 -41.54 18.29 -27.72
C GLU A 91 -40.32 18.12 -26.79
N PHE A 92 -40.02 19.12 -25.96
CA PHE A 92 -38.94 19.06 -24.98
C PHE A 92 -39.19 18.02 -23.88
N VAL A 93 -40.42 17.95 -23.35
CA VAL A 93 -40.81 16.93 -22.35
C VAL A 93 -40.71 15.53 -22.95
N GLN A 94 -41.06 15.35 -24.23
CA GLN A 94 -40.93 14.06 -24.91
C GLN A 94 -39.46 13.64 -25.14
N ALA A 95 -38.54 14.61 -25.28
CA ALA A 95 -37.10 14.35 -25.41
C ALA A 95 -36.39 14.14 -24.06
N THR A 96 -37.01 14.52 -22.94
CA THR A 96 -36.40 14.49 -21.59
C THR A 96 -35.93 13.09 -21.15
N PRO A 97 -36.70 11.99 -21.36
CA PRO A 97 -36.25 10.65 -20.99
C PRO A 97 -34.94 10.24 -21.69
N ARG A 98 -34.70 10.73 -22.92
CA ARG A 98 -33.47 10.48 -23.67
C ARG A 98 -32.25 11.15 -23.02
N ILE A 99 -32.43 12.38 -22.54
CA ILE A 99 -31.37 13.14 -21.86
C ILE A 99 -31.02 12.47 -20.52
N ILE A 100 -32.04 12.06 -19.75
CA ILE A 100 -31.82 11.36 -18.47
C ILE A 100 -31.06 10.05 -18.69
N LEU A 101 -31.49 9.24 -19.66
CA LEU A 101 -30.82 7.99 -19.98
C LEU A 101 -29.38 8.21 -20.44
N ALA A 102 -29.13 9.21 -21.28
CA ALA A 102 -27.78 9.54 -21.74
C ALA A 102 -26.86 9.94 -20.58
N VAL A 103 -27.36 10.71 -19.60
CA VAL A 103 -26.59 11.07 -18.40
C VAL A 103 -26.29 9.86 -17.53
N ILE A 104 -27.27 8.98 -17.30
CA ILE A 104 -27.05 7.74 -16.52
C ILE A 104 -25.98 6.88 -17.18
N ILE A 105 -26.08 6.68 -18.50
CA ILE A 105 -25.08 5.93 -19.28
C ILE A 105 -23.71 6.57 -19.17
N ALA A 106 -23.63 7.90 -19.31
CA ALA A 106 -22.37 8.63 -19.22
C ALA A 106 -21.69 8.42 -17.85
N VAL A 107 -22.43 8.54 -16.75
CA VAL A 107 -21.87 8.34 -15.39
C VAL A 107 -21.43 6.89 -15.17
N VAL A 108 -22.28 5.92 -15.55
CA VAL A 108 -22.01 4.49 -15.35
C VAL A 108 -20.80 4.01 -16.16
N ILE A 109 -20.60 4.52 -17.38
CA ILE A 109 -19.44 4.17 -18.21
C ILE A 109 -18.19 4.96 -17.80
N SER A 110 -18.34 6.23 -17.39
CA SER A 110 -17.20 7.09 -17.05
C SER A 110 -16.42 6.58 -15.83
N LYS A 111 -17.11 6.11 -14.78
CA LYS A 111 -16.45 5.70 -13.53
C LYS A 111 -15.47 4.52 -13.66
N PRO A 112 -15.83 3.39 -14.28
CA PRO A 112 -14.89 2.28 -14.46
C PRO A 112 -13.74 2.66 -15.41
N LEU A 113 -14.02 3.46 -16.45
CA LEU A 113 -12.98 3.95 -17.35
C LEU A 113 -11.97 4.86 -16.63
N GLU A 114 -12.46 5.81 -15.82
CA GLU A 114 -11.64 6.71 -15.01
C GLU A 114 -10.72 5.90 -14.08
N MET A 115 -11.26 4.92 -13.35
CA MET A 115 -10.48 4.04 -12.48
C MET A 115 -9.43 3.23 -13.24
N LYS A 116 -9.74 2.76 -14.45
CA LYS A 116 -8.82 1.96 -15.27
C LYS A 116 -7.73 2.80 -15.90
N ILE A 117 -8.07 4.00 -16.39
CA ILE A 117 -7.09 4.91 -17.00
C ILE A 117 -6.10 5.42 -15.96
N PHE A 118 -6.55 5.65 -14.73
CA PHE A 118 -5.75 6.11 -13.62
C PHE A 118 -5.27 4.97 -12.71
N GLU A 119 -5.41 3.70 -13.13
CA GLU A 119 -5.04 2.55 -12.31
C GLU A 119 -3.57 2.64 -11.87
N LYS A 120 -2.70 3.10 -12.78
CA LYS A 120 -1.27 3.24 -12.50
C LYS A 120 -0.99 4.33 -11.46
N GLU A 121 -1.59 5.50 -11.63
CA GLU A 121 -1.44 6.64 -10.73
C GLU A 121 -2.04 6.33 -9.35
N ILE A 122 -3.21 5.68 -9.31
CA ILE A 122 -3.86 5.24 -8.07
C ILE A 122 -2.96 4.23 -7.35
N ASN A 123 -2.43 3.22 -8.06
CA ASN A 123 -1.54 2.23 -7.47
C ASN A 123 -0.24 2.86 -6.95
N GLN A 124 0.30 3.87 -7.63
CA GLN A 124 1.48 4.59 -7.17
C GLN A 124 1.19 5.36 -5.87
N VAL A 125 0.14 6.17 -5.83
CA VAL A 125 -0.24 6.92 -4.63
C VAL A 125 -0.60 5.97 -3.48
N LEU A 126 -1.28 4.86 -3.77
CA LEU A 126 -1.60 3.83 -2.79
C LEU A 126 -0.32 3.20 -2.22
N LEU A 127 0.67 2.91 -3.06
CA LEU A 127 1.95 2.37 -2.62
C LEU A 127 2.71 3.38 -1.75
N GLU A 128 2.74 4.65 -2.15
CA GLU A 128 3.34 5.74 -1.36
C GLU A 128 2.68 5.87 0.01
N GLN A 129 1.34 5.90 0.06
CA GLN A 129 0.59 5.93 1.32
C GLN A 129 0.81 4.68 2.18
N LYS A 130 0.84 3.48 1.58
CA LYS A 130 1.15 2.23 2.30
C LYS A 130 2.55 2.28 2.91
N ASN A 131 3.54 2.80 2.19
CA ASN A 131 4.90 2.95 2.69
C ASN A 131 4.97 3.98 3.82
N GLU A 132 4.29 5.12 3.69
CA GLU A 132 4.22 6.16 4.72
C GLU A 132 3.59 5.63 6.01
N LEU A 133 2.45 4.93 5.90
CA LEU A 133 1.79 4.30 7.06
C LEU A 133 2.65 3.20 7.69
N THR A 134 3.33 2.40 6.87
CA THR A 134 4.25 1.35 7.38
C THR A 134 5.42 1.97 8.12
N LEU A 135 5.98 3.08 7.62
CA LEU A 135 7.07 3.78 8.29
C LEU A 135 6.60 4.39 9.61
N ALA A 136 5.45 5.07 9.61
CA ALA A 136 4.87 5.65 10.82
C ALA A 136 4.58 4.59 11.89
N ASN A 137 4.04 3.43 11.50
CA ASN A 137 3.81 2.31 12.42
C ASN A 137 5.13 1.77 12.98
N LYS A 138 6.16 1.59 12.14
CA LYS A 138 7.49 1.17 12.60
C LYS A 138 8.12 2.16 13.57
N GLU A 139 8.02 3.46 13.31
CA GLU A 139 8.54 4.48 14.20
C GLU A 139 7.79 4.49 15.54
N GLN A 140 6.47 4.38 15.53
CA GLN A 140 5.66 4.33 16.74
C GLN A 140 6.00 3.09 17.59
N ILE A 141 6.16 1.93 16.96
CA ILE A 141 6.61 0.71 17.64
C ILE A 141 8.04 0.91 18.16
N ALA A 142 8.96 1.44 17.35
CA ALA A 142 10.33 1.69 17.77
C ALA A 142 10.43 2.63 18.99
N GLN A 143 9.54 3.62 19.13
CA GLN A 143 9.47 4.48 20.33
C GLN A 143 9.12 3.71 21.60
N GLN A 144 8.41 2.60 21.50
CA GLN A 144 8.04 1.76 22.64
C GLN A 144 9.19 0.82 23.05
N TYR A 145 9.90 0.24 22.08
CA TYR A 145 10.91 -0.81 22.35
C TYR A 145 12.35 -0.27 22.49
N THR A 146 12.74 0.73 21.68
CA THR A 146 14.10 1.31 21.72
C THR A 146 14.54 1.76 23.12
N PRO A 147 13.77 2.57 23.88
CA PRO A 147 14.23 3.04 25.19
C PRO A 147 14.39 1.89 26.20
N VAL A 148 13.58 0.84 26.09
CA VAL A 148 13.68 -0.35 26.97
C VAL A 148 14.96 -1.13 26.65
N VAL A 149 15.23 -1.37 25.37
CA VAL A 149 16.46 -2.07 24.93
C VAL A 149 17.70 -1.24 25.26
N GLU A 150 17.63 0.09 25.12
CA GLU A 150 18.74 0.98 25.48
C GLU A 150 19.00 0.97 27.00
N GLY A 151 17.95 0.98 27.82
CA GLY A 151 18.07 0.82 29.28
C GLY A 151 18.74 -0.49 29.68
N LEU A 152 18.32 -1.61 29.09
CA LEU A 152 18.94 -2.92 29.34
C LEU A 152 20.41 -2.97 28.89
N ASN A 153 20.77 -2.32 27.79
CA ASN A 153 22.16 -2.20 27.37
C ASN A 153 23.00 -1.34 28.33
N GLN A 154 22.41 -0.28 28.91
CA GLN A 154 23.07 0.51 29.95
C GLN A 154 23.30 -0.31 31.22
N ASP A 155 22.35 -1.17 31.62
CA ASP A 155 22.53 -2.09 32.75
C ASP A 155 23.68 -3.09 32.50
N ILE A 156 23.79 -3.64 31.29
CA ILE A 156 24.92 -4.50 30.89
C ILE A 156 26.25 -3.71 30.97
N ALA A 157 26.26 -2.46 30.50
CA ALA A 157 27.45 -1.62 30.55
C ALA A 157 27.89 -1.37 32.00
N ALA A 158 26.95 -1.03 32.88
CA ALA A 158 27.22 -0.83 34.31
C ALA A 158 27.79 -2.09 34.98
N LEU A 159 27.25 -3.28 34.68
CA LEU A 159 27.76 -4.55 35.20
C LEU A 159 29.17 -4.89 34.68
N LYS A 160 29.49 -4.51 33.44
CA LYS A 160 30.83 -4.68 32.86
C LYS A 160 31.83 -3.69 33.46
N ASP A 161 31.42 -2.45 33.69
CA ASP A 161 32.25 -1.44 34.34
C ASP A 161 32.57 -1.82 35.79
N GLU A 162 31.62 -2.39 36.53
CA GLU A 162 31.85 -2.93 37.89
C GLU A 162 32.95 -4.01 37.88
N ILE A 163 32.93 -4.92 36.91
CA ILE A 163 33.98 -5.94 36.72
C ILE A 163 35.32 -5.27 36.40
N ALA A 164 35.33 -4.29 35.49
CA ALA A 164 36.55 -3.61 35.06
C ALA A 164 37.21 -2.83 36.20
N ILE A 165 36.42 -2.16 37.04
CA ILE A 165 36.90 -1.47 38.24
C ILE A 165 37.53 -2.47 39.22
N LYS A 166 36.83 -3.56 39.54
CA LYS A 166 37.33 -4.58 40.47
C LYS A 166 38.58 -5.30 39.93
N GLU A 167 38.66 -5.48 38.62
CA GLU A 167 39.83 -6.02 37.93
C GLU A 167 41.02 -5.08 38.01
N ALA A 168 40.81 -3.76 37.81
CA ALA A 168 41.85 -2.75 37.99
C ALA A 168 42.37 -2.69 39.43
N GLU A 169 41.47 -2.76 40.43
CA GLU A 169 41.84 -2.84 41.85
C GLU A 169 42.70 -4.08 42.14
N THR A 170 42.31 -5.24 41.61
CA THR A 170 43.03 -6.50 41.80
C THR A 170 44.42 -6.45 41.13
N ASN A 171 44.50 -5.89 39.92
CA ASN A 171 45.78 -5.72 39.21
C ASN A 171 46.71 -4.73 39.94
N ALA A 172 46.17 -3.65 40.52
CA ALA A 172 46.96 -2.73 41.33
C ALA A 172 47.55 -3.41 42.58
N LEU A 173 46.78 -4.31 43.22
CA LEU A 173 47.28 -5.13 44.33
C LEU A 173 48.37 -6.11 43.88
N TYR A 174 48.24 -6.67 42.68
CA TYR A 174 49.26 -7.52 42.06
C TYR A 174 50.59 -6.77 41.89
N ASP A 175 50.55 -5.60 41.27
CA ASP A 175 51.73 -4.75 41.05
C ASP A 175 52.38 -4.36 42.39
N THR A 176 51.58 -4.10 43.41
CA THR A 176 52.05 -3.69 44.74
C THR A 176 52.83 -4.78 45.48
N TYR A 177 52.48 -6.06 45.32
CA TYR A 177 53.23 -7.15 45.96
C TYR A 177 54.42 -7.62 45.11
N ILE A 178 54.34 -7.51 43.78
CA ILE A 178 55.45 -7.84 42.88
C ILE A 178 56.60 -6.85 43.06
N THR A 179 56.31 -5.55 43.08
CA THR A 179 57.31 -4.50 43.32
C THR A 179 57.98 -4.59 44.70
N GLU A 180 57.27 -5.09 45.71
CA GLU A 180 57.84 -5.43 47.02
C GLU A 180 58.85 -6.59 46.91
N ALA A 181 58.51 -7.65 46.16
CA ALA A 181 59.41 -8.80 45.96
C ALA A 181 60.67 -8.43 45.17
N GLU A 182 60.54 -7.50 44.22
CA GLU A 182 61.62 -6.94 43.42
C GLU A 182 62.46 -5.90 44.17
N GLY A 183 62.04 -5.49 45.38
CA GLY A 183 62.74 -4.50 46.19
C GLY A 183 62.69 -3.07 45.62
N THR A 184 61.78 -2.80 44.68
CA THR A 184 61.63 -1.49 44.02
C THR A 184 60.62 -0.58 44.73
N ALA A 185 59.82 -1.14 45.64
CA ALA A 185 58.85 -0.42 46.46
C ALA A 185 58.79 -0.97 47.91
N GLY A 186 58.34 -0.15 48.86
CA GLY A 186 58.12 -0.55 50.26
C GLY A 186 59.40 -0.77 51.07
N THR A 187 59.67 -2.00 51.51
CA THR A 187 60.82 -2.31 52.39
C THR A 187 62.19 -2.21 51.68
N MET A 188 62.20 -2.12 50.35
CA MET A 188 63.41 -2.10 49.50
C MET A 188 64.33 -3.32 49.69
N LEU A 189 63.83 -4.38 50.31
CA LEU A 189 64.55 -5.63 50.51
C LEU A 189 64.13 -6.64 49.45
N LEU A 190 65.10 -7.18 48.72
CA LEU A 190 64.85 -8.18 47.71
C LEU A 190 64.38 -9.49 48.37
N GLY A 191 63.23 -10.01 47.93
CA GLY A 191 62.75 -11.35 48.32
C GLY A 191 61.38 -11.39 48.98
N LYS A 192 60.99 -12.60 49.39
CA LYS A 192 59.64 -12.92 49.89
C LYS A 192 59.59 -12.88 51.41
N GLY A 193 59.52 -11.67 51.97
CA GLY A 193 59.40 -11.43 53.42
C GLY A 193 57.96 -11.52 53.95
N PRO A 194 57.74 -11.26 55.26
CA PRO A 194 56.40 -11.27 55.87
C PRO A 194 55.47 -10.18 55.30
N VAL A 195 56.00 -9.02 54.92
CA VAL A 195 55.23 -7.94 54.27
C VAL A 195 54.74 -8.35 52.87
N TYR A 196 55.56 -9.11 52.13
CA TYR A 196 55.15 -9.71 50.86
C TYR A 196 54.01 -10.72 51.06
N ALA A 197 54.08 -11.55 52.11
CA ALA A 197 53.04 -12.53 52.41
C ALA A 197 51.68 -11.87 52.71
N GLU A 198 51.66 -10.81 53.52
CA GLU A 198 50.43 -10.05 53.84
C GLU A 198 49.83 -9.36 52.60
N LYS A 199 50.68 -8.75 51.75
CA LYS A 199 50.22 -8.12 50.50
C LYS A 199 49.69 -9.14 49.50
N ARG A 200 50.33 -10.31 49.42
CA ARG A 200 49.87 -11.43 48.59
C ARG A 200 48.53 -11.98 49.08
N GLU A 201 48.34 -12.13 50.39
CA GLU A 201 47.07 -12.58 50.96
C GLU A 201 45.92 -11.61 50.62
N LYS A 202 46.17 -10.29 50.67
CA LYS A 202 45.20 -9.27 50.23
C LYS A 202 44.86 -9.39 48.75
N HIS A 203 45.85 -9.63 47.89
CA HIS A 203 45.61 -9.88 46.46
C HIS A 203 44.81 -11.18 46.25
N ASP A 204 45.18 -12.27 46.92
CA ASP A 204 44.53 -13.57 46.75
C ASP A 204 43.06 -13.53 47.22
N ALA A 205 42.76 -12.75 48.26
CA ALA A 205 41.39 -12.44 48.68
C ALA A 205 40.63 -11.61 47.63
N ALA A 206 41.22 -10.53 47.12
CA ALA A 206 40.61 -9.69 46.08
C ALA A 206 40.37 -10.46 44.76
N LEU A 207 41.26 -11.39 44.42
CA LEU A 207 41.13 -12.28 43.26
C LEU A 207 39.96 -13.26 43.41
N LEU A 208 39.69 -13.73 44.62
CA LEU A 208 38.52 -14.57 44.91
C LEU A 208 37.23 -13.78 44.76
N GLU A 209 37.17 -12.57 45.34
CA GLU A 209 36.04 -11.64 45.17
C GLU A 209 35.80 -11.28 43.69
N LEU A 210 36.86 -11.05 42.92
CA LEU A 210 36.76 -10.76 41.49
C LEU A 210 36.16 -11.95 40.71
N ARG A 211 36.52 -13.19 41.05
CA ARG A 211 35.96 -14.39 40.40
C ARG A 211 34.48 -14.56 40.71
N GLU A 212 34.09 -14.34 41.96
CA GLU A 212 32.69 -14.38 42.37
C GLU A 212 31.88 -13.30 41.66
N LEU A 213 32.39 -12.06 41.64
CA LEU A 213 31.78 -10.93 40.93
C LEU A 213 31.62 -11.22 39.43
N LYS A 214 32.67 -11.73 38.78
CA LYS A 214 32.62 -12.12 37.35
C LYS A 214 31.57 -13.19 37.10
N THR A 215 31.41 -14.15 38.00
CA THR A 215 30.41 -15.23 37.86
C THR A 215 28.99 -14.67 38.01
N MET A 216 28.73 -13.91 39.06
CA MET A 216 27.42 -13.29 39.31
C MET A 216 27.01 -12.32 38.19
N ASN A 217 27.93 -11.43 37.78
CA ASN A 217 27.61 -10.45 36.74
C ASN A 217 27.47 -11.12 35.37
N LYS A 218 28.18 -12.22 35.10
CA LYS A 218 27.97 -13.00 33.87
C LYS A 218 26.58 -13.64 33.81
N GLU A 219 26.07 -14.16 34.93
CA GLU A 219 24.70 -14.69 35.02
C GLU A 219 23.66 -13.59 34.82
N LYS A 220 23.85 -12.42 35.45
CA LYS A 220 22.97 -11.26 35.25
C LYS A 220 22.97 -10.77 33.81
N ILE A 221 24.15 -10.62 33.20
CA ILE A 221 24.29 -10.21 31.80
C ILE A 221 23.58 -11.20 30.87
N ALA A 222 23.76 -12.51 31.07
CA ALA A 222 23.08 -13.52 30.26
C ALA A 222 21.55 -13.44 30.39
N GLY A 223 21.04 -13.13 31.59
CA GLY A 223 19.62 -12.87 31.81
C GLY A 223 19.11 -11.65 31.04
N ILE A 224 19.85 -10.54 31.08
CA ILE A 224 19.50 -9.31 30.35
C ILE A 224 19.60 -9.52 28.83
N GLU A 225 20.62 -10.21 28.34
CA GLU A 225 20.77 -10.55 26.91
C GLU A 225 19.59 -11.39 26.41
N THR A 226 19.09 -12.31 27.23
CA THR A 226 17.89 -13.11 26.91
C THR A 226 16.64 -12.23 26.84
N GLN A 227 16.49 -11.26 27.74
CA GLN A 227 15.38 -10.30 27.71
C GLN A 227 15.42 -9.41 26.46
N ILE A 228 16.61 -8.91 26.09
CA ILE A 228 16.81 -8.16 24.84
C ILE A 228 16.42 -9.00 23.63
N ALA A 229 16.83 -10.27 23.58
CA ALA A 229 16.48 -11.18 22.48
C ALA A 229 14.96 -11.41 22.38
N SER A 230 14.27 -11.56 23.51
CA SER A 230 12.81 -11.67 23.56
C SER A 230 12.13 -10.40 23.06
N LEU A 231 12.57 -9.22 23.53
CA LEU A 231 12.01 -7.93 23.13
C LEU A 231 12.23 -7.64 21.64
N ASN A 232 13.39 -8.01 21.08
CA ASN A 232 13.64 -7.87 19.64
C ASN A 232 12.72 -8.78 18.82
N THR A 233 12.46 -10.00 19.30
CA THR A 233 11.52 -10.92 18.64
C THR A 233 10.10 -10.37 18.67
N GLU A 234 9.67 -9.82 19.82
CA GLU A 234 8.35 -9.19 19.97
C GLU A 234 8.21 -7.94 19.09
N TYR A 235 9.26 -7.12 19.00
CA TYR A 235 9.34 -5.98 18.09
C TYR A 235 9.17 -6.42 16.63
N ASP A 236 9.91 -7.44 16.18
CA ASP A 236 9.81 -7.95 14.82
C ASP A 236 8.41 -8.48 14.50
N MET A 237 7.78 -9.18 15.44
CA MET A 237 6.39 -9.63 15.31
C MET A 237 5.41 -8.46 15.21
N ALA A 238 5.53 -7.46 16.10
CA ALA A 238 4.68 -6.28 16.07
C ALA A 238 4.81 -5.47 14.76
N VAL A 239 6.02 -5.42 14.19
CA VAL A 239 6.27 -4.78 12.90
C VAL A 239 5.64 -5.55 11.74
N VAL A 240 5.57 -6.89 11.80
CA VAL A 240 4.90 -7.70 10.79
C VAL A 240 3.38 -7.57 10.89
N ASP A 241 2.83 -7.65 12.11
CA ASP A 241 1.38 -7.58 12.35
C ASP A 241 0.78 -6.20 12.05
N SER A 242 1.59 -5.14 12.12
CA SER A 242 1.16 -3.76 11.84
C SER A 242 1.21 -3.36 10.36
N GLN A 243 1.61 -4.26 9.45
CA GLN A 243 1.65 -3.94 8.03
C GLN A 243 0.24 -3.85 7.43
N PRO A 244 -0.06 -2.77 6.66
CA PRO A 244 -1.36 -2.62 6.03
C PRO A 244 -1.60 -3.67 4.94
N ILE A 245 -2.70 -4.44 5.08
CA ILE A 245 -3.16 -5.44 4.09
C ILE A 245 -3.35 -4.80 2.71
#